data_AF-G0UB65-F1
#
_entry.id   AF-G0UB65-F1
#
_cell.length_a   1.000
_cell.length_b   1.000
_cell.length_c   1.000
_cell.angle_alpha   90.00
_cell.angle_beta   90.00
_cell.angle_gamma   90.00
#
_symmetry.space_group_name_H-M   'P 1'
#
loop_
_entity.id
_entity.type
_entity.pdbx_description
1 polymer ?
#
loop_
_entity_poly.entity_id
_entity_poly.type
_entity_poly.pdbx_seq_one_letter_code
_entity_poly.pdbx_strand_id
1 'polypeptide(L)'
;MAPLPLPLVLVPLLVLQASASTVGPSSEKNTTFDFDALTEPFGTKVSDDDPVHKLMPDPTKLEFHLPLKCSACGAVIEHTVRLFRPAIEKYKELAIRDGVTVDVRFREYESVDVYEKLCGEVGRLYGLEVDDKKRPTLRFSRSLGVPRVQGSWMPFFLSSTCEELVDDMEERLTEEVASAATEDARTDKSKVLTFYPDKEIVEKVRQSICTSWDRSSQGCDWKGLPIDPRSDGDIDDHDDRGSL
;
A
#
# COMPACT_ATOMS: atom_id res chain seq x y z
N MET A 1 -2.73 -96.03 -10.84
CA MET A 1 -4.11 -96.41 -11.21
C MET A 1 -5.07 -95.72 -10.25
N ALA A 2 -6.08 -95.04 -10.80
CA ALA A 2 -7.31 -94.56 -10.13
C ALA A 2 -7.22 -93.42 -9.07
N PRO A 3 -8.30 -92.62 -8.90
CA PRO A 3 -8.23 -91.14 -8.85
C PRO A 3 -9.03 -90.45 -7.71
N LEU A 4 -8.98 -89.10 -7.69
CA LEU A 4 -9.97 -88.12 -7.14
C LEU A 4 -10.18 -88.06 -5.61
N PRO A 5 -10.82 -86.99 -5.04
CA PRO A 5 -11.36 -85.76 -5.64
C PRO A 5 -10.93 -84.44 -4.97
N LEU A 6 -11.17 -83.33 -5.70
CA LEU A 6 -11.22 -81.96 -5.17
C LEU A 6 -12.28 -81.81 -4.06
N PRO A 7 -12.08 -80.88 -3.12
CA PRO A 7 -13.16 -80.08 -2.58
C PRO A 7 -13.13 -78.66 -3.19
N LEU A 8 -14.24 -78.29 -3.83
CA LEU A 8 -14.63 -76.90 -4.05
C LEU A 8 -14.60 -76.17 -2.70
N VAL A 9 -13.80 -75.12 -2.59
CA VAL A 9 -13.98 -74.10 -1.55
C VAL A 9 -14.38 -72.82 -2.26
N LEU A 10 -15.63 -72.43 -2.05
CA LEU A 10 -16.19 -71.14 -2.40
C LEU A 10 -15.34 -70.03 -1.75
N VAL A 11 -14.70 -69.20 -2.57
CA VAL A 11 -14.08 -67.95 -2.14
C VAL A 11 -15.18 -66.90 -2.02
N PRO A 12 -15.41 -66.30 -0.84
CA PRO A 12 -16.19 -65.08 -0.75
C PRO A 12 -15.35 -63.92 -1.27
N LEU A 13 -15.87 -63.20 -2.27
CA LEU A 13 -15.38 -61.90 -2.71
C LEU A 13 -15.43 -60.93 -1.52
N LEU A 14 -14.28 -60.73 -0.88
CA LEU A 14 -14.08 -59.63 0.07
C LEU A 14 -13.48 -58.47 -0.73
N VAL A 15 -14.36 -57.55 -1.13
CA VAL A 15 -14.03 -56.24 -1.65
C VAL A 15 -13.34 -55.46 -0.53
N LEU A 16 -12.01 -55.49 -0.48
CA LEU A 16 -11.25 -54.48 0.27
C LEU A 16 -11.28 -53.20 -0.57
N GLN A 17 -12.15 -52.28 -0.16
CA GLN A 17 -12.08 -50.89 -0.55
C GLN A 17 -10.70 -50.35 -0.15
N ALA A 18 -9.90 -49.99 -1.14
CA ALA A 18 -8.78 -49.08 -0.94
C ALA A 18 -9.36 -47.77 -0.39
N SER A 19 -9.14 -47.51 0.90
CA SER A 19 -9.27 -46.17 1.45
C SER A 19 -8.20 -45.34 0.75
N ALA A 20 -8.59 -44.66 -0.32
CA ALA A 20 -7.81 -43.55 -0.84
C ALA A 20 -7.66 -42.56 0.31
N SER A 21 -6.47 -42.53 0.90
CA SER A 21 -5.99 -41.37 1.65
C SER A 21 -6.00 -40.21 0.67
N THR A 22 -7.15 -39.55 0.58
CA THR A 22 -7.24 -38.19 0.09
C THR A 22 -6.36 -37.39 1.03
N VAL A 23 -5.14 -37.13 0.58
CA VAL A 23 -4.36 -35.96 0.97
C VAL A 23 -5.32 -34.81 0.70
N GLY A 24 -6.09 -34.45 1.72
CA GLY A 24 -6.87 -33.23 1.70
C GLY A 24 -5.88 -32.10 1.45
N PRO A 25 -6.19 -31.14 0.58
CA PRO A 25 -5.43 -29.91 0.56
C PRO A 25 -5.52 -29.34 1.98
N SER A 26 -4.40 -29.42 2.70
CA SER A 26 -4.17 -28.61 3.88
C SER A 26 -4.21 -27.18 3.37
N SER A 27 -5.42 -26.62 3.35
CA SER A 27 -5.63 -25.20 3.32
C SER A 27 -5.06 -24.69 4.64
N GLU A 28 -3.74 -24.45 4.62
CA GLU A 28 -3.15 -23.46 5.50
C GLU A 28 -4.00 -22.22 5.33
N LYS A 29 -4.82 -21.97 6.35
CA LYS A 29 -5.46 -20.70 6.57
C LYS A 29 -4.34 -19.71 6.87
N ASN A 30 -3.65 -19.26 5.83
CA ASN A 30 -3.12 -17.92 5.80
C ASN A 30 -4.34 -17.02 5.96
N THR A 31 -4.60 -16.66 7.21
CA THR A 31 -5.46 -15.56 7.58
C THR A 31 -4.72 -14.30 7.14
N THR A 32 -4.68 -14.08 5.82
CA THR A 32 -4.44 -12.76 5.28
C THR A 32 -5.56 -11.93 5.87
N PHE A 33 -5.22 -11.15 6.89
CA PHE A 33 -6.13 -10.22 7.53
C PHE A 33 -6.58 -9.28 6.42
N ASP A 34 -7.81 -9.50 5.93
CA ASP A 34 -8.39 -8.71 4.86
C ASP A 34 -8.73 -7.33 5.42
N PHE A 35 -7.70 -6.47 5.44
CA PHE A 35 -7.84 -5.07 5.82
C PHE A 35 -8.77 -4.31 4.86
N ASP A 36 -9.06 -4.86 3.68
CA ASP A 36 -9.95 -4.22 2.71
C ASP A 36 -11.40 -4.29 3.15
N ALA A 37 -11.83 -5.46 3.64
CA ALA A 37 -13.14 -5.67 4.25
C ALA A 37 -13.40 -4.78 5.49
N LEU A 38 -12.34 -4.33 6.17
CA LEU A 38 -12.42 -3.38 7.28
C LEU A 38 -12.42 -1.90 6.84
N THR A 39 -12.07 -1.60 5.59
CA THR A 39 -12.05 -0.23 5.05
C THR A 39 -13.29 0.15 4.24
N GLU A 40 -14.11 -0.83 3.83
CA GLU A 40 -15.36 -0.57 3.10
C GLU A 40 -16.36 0.38 3.82
N PRO A 41 -16.50 0.42 5.16
CA PRO A 41 -17.52 1.28 5.76
C PRO A 41 -17.07 2.73 6.07
N PHE A 42 -15.77 3.06 5.94
CA PHE A 42 -15.23 4.29 6.59
C PHE A 42 -14.33 5.17 5.74
N GLY A 43 -14.27 4.97 4.42
CA GLY A 43 -13.84 6.02 3.50
C GLY A 43 -15.05 6.53 2.74
N THR A 44 -15.45 7.79 2.91
CA THR A 44 -16.46 8.40 2.04
C THR A 44 -15.83 8.60 0.67
N LYS A 45 -15.80 7.52 -0.13
CA LYS A 45 -15.63 7.61 -1.58
C LYS A 45 -16.68 8.62 -2.04
N VAL A 46 -16.25 9.69 -2.67
CA VAL A 46 -17.18 10.63 -3.27
C VAL A 46 -17.98 9.89 -4.35
N SER A 47 -19.29 10.13 -4.39
CA SER A 47 -20.19 9.49 -5.35
C SER A 47 -19.71 9.77 -6.78
N ASP A 48 -19.78 8.76 -7.66
CA ASP A 48 -19.33 8.89 -9.05
C ASP A 48 -20.13 9.96 -9.84
N ASP A 49 -21.31 10.36 -9.34
CA ASP A 49 -22.15 11.43 -9.92
C ASP A 49 -21.84 12.84 -9.37
N ASP A 50 -20.92 12.95 -8.41
CA ASP A 50 -20.59 14.23 -7.79
C ASP A 50 -19.86 15.16 -8.78
N PRO A 51 -20.21 16.46 -8.87
CA PRO A 51 -19.55 17.40 -9.76
C PRO A 51 -18.03 17.52 -9.56
N VAL A 52 -17.50 17.09 -8.40
CA VAL A 52 -16.05 17.04 -8.14
C VAL A 52 -15.28 16.25 -9.19
N HIS A 53 -15.91 15.24 -9.80
CA HIS A 53 -15.30 14.42 -10.86
C HIS A 53 -14.97 15.25 -12.12
N LYS A 54 -15.65 16.38 -12.34
CA LYS A 54 -15.36 17.31 -13.46
C LYS A 54 -14.13 18.18 -13.22
N LEU A 55 -13.68 18.29 -11.96
CA LEU A 55 -12.53 19.07 -11.53
C LEU A 55 -11.26 18.23 -11.37
N MET A 56 -11.34 16.96 -11.75
CA MET A 56 -10.26 15.99 -11.70
C MET A 56 -9.04 16.47 -12.50
N PRO A 57 -7.82 16.38 -11.94
CA PRO A 57 -6.61 16.66 -12.71
C PRO A 57 -6.47 15.63 -13.84
N ASP A 58 -5.97 16.10 -14.97
CA ASP A 58 -5.71 15.25 -16.14
C ASP A 58 -4.23 14.80 -16.13
N PRO A 59 -3.94 13.51 -15.90
CA PRO A 59 -2.57 13.00 -15.81
C PRO A 59 -1.81 13.06 -17.14
N THR A 60 -2.49 13.35 -18.25
CA THR A 60 -1.85 13.51 -19.57
C THR A 60 -1.27 14.90 -19.79
N LYS A 61 -1.70 15.88 -19.00
CA LYS A 61 -1.15 17.24 -19.04
C LYS A 61 0.15 17.31 -18.25
N LEU A 62 1.21 17.84 -18.85
CA LEU A 62 2.53 17.92 -18.24
C LEU A 62 2.52 18.64 -16.88
N GLU A 63 1.70 19.69 -16.75
CA GLU A 63 1.54 20.49 -15.53
C GLU A 63 1.06 19.65 -14.33
N PHE A 64 0.27 18.59 -14.57
CA PHE A 64 -0.21 17.70 -13.51
C PHE A 64 0.55 16.38 -13.47
N HIS A 65 1.10 15.92 -14.59
CA HIS A 65 1.75 14.61 -14.70
C HIS A 65 2.87 14.40 -13.68
N LEU A 66 3.83 15.33 -13.63
CA LEU A 66 4.99 15.22 -12.73
C LEU A 66 4.58 15.38 -11.26
N PRO A 67 3.75 16.38 -10.86
CA PRO A 67 3.20 16.43 -9.50
C PRO A 67 2.42 15.17 -9.11
N LEU A 68 1.61 14.59 -10.01
CA LEU A 68 0.90 13.35 -9.74
C LEU A 68 1.86 12.17 -9.57
N LYS A 69 2.96 12.10 -10.33
CA LYS A 69 4.03 11.11 -10.09
C LYS A 69 4.70 11.29 -8.73
N CYS A 70 4.99 12.53 -8.34
CA CYS A 70 5.52 12.84 -7.00
C CYS A 70 4.58 12.36 -5.90
N SER A 71 3.29 12.67 -6.04
CA SER A 71 2.25 12.24 -5.12
C SER A 71 2.10 10.72 -5.06
N ALA A 72 2.14 10.06 -6.21
CA ALA A 72 2.09 8.60 -6.31
C ALA A 72 3.31 7.96 -5.63
N CYS A 73 4.53 8.49 -5.82
CA CYS A 73 5.71 8.07 -5.07
C CYS A 73 5.47 8.19 -3.55
N GLY A 74 4.91 9.31 -3.10
CA GLY A 74 4.57 9.51 -1.70
C GLY A 74 3.53 8.52 -1.15
N ALA A 75 2.58 8.07 -1.97
CA ALA A 75 1.60 7.05 -1.64
C ALA A 75 2.22 5.65 -1.60
N VAL A 76 3.09 5.32 -2.55
CA VAL A 76 3.85 4.07 -2.56
C VAL A 76 4.67 3.95 -1.28
N ILE A 77 5.44 4.99 -0.92
CA ILE A 77 6.25 5.00 0.31
C ILE A 77 5.41 4.83 1.57
N GLU A 78 4.29 5.53 1.67
CA GLU A 78 3.37 5.37 2.81
C GLU A 78 2.89 3.92 2.92
N HIS A 79 2.55 3.30 1.78
CA HIS A 79 2.10 1.92 1.76
C HIS A 79 3.21 0.91 2.04
N THR A 80 4.41 1.12 1.51
CA THR A 80 5.61 0.32 1.77
C THR A 80 5.93 0.29 3.26
N VAL A 81 5.97 1.47 3.92
CA VAL A 81 6.23 1.55 5.36
C VAL A 81 5.15 0.82 6.16
N ARG A 82 3.88 0.97 5.76
CA ARG A 82 2.76 0.22 6.39
C ARG A 82 2.94 -1.29 6.27
N LEU A 83 3.36 -1.79 5.10
CA LEU A 83 3.58 -3.22 4.88
C LEU A 83 4.80 -3.74 5.66
N PHE A 84 5.85 -2.93 5.82
CA PHE A 84 7.01 -3.27 6.65
C PHE A 84 6.77 -3.14 8.16
N ARG A 85 5.68 -2.47 8.59
CA ARG A 85 5.40 -2.21 10.02
C ARG A 85 5.50 -3.46 10.91
N PRO A 86 4.91 -4.63 10.57
CA PRO A 86 5.03 -5.81 11.41
C PRO A 86 6.48 -6.26 11.63
N ALA A 87 7.33 -6.13 10.61
CA ALA A 87 8.75 -6.42 10.74
C ALA A 87 9.45 -5.37 11.62
N ILE A 88 9.18 -4.08 11.41
CA ILE A 88 9.72 -2.97 12.22
C ILE A 88 9.38 -3.16 13.71
N GLU A 89 8.11 -3.44 14.02
CA GLU A 89 7.64 -3.67 15.39
C GLU A 89 8.33 -4.88 16.02
N LYS A 90 8.47 -5.99 15.28
CA LYS A 90 9.19 -7.17 15.73
C LYS A 90 10.67 -6.87 16.05
N TYR A 91 11.38 -6.12 15.21
CA TYR A 91 12.76 -5.72 15.51
C TYR A 91 12.86 -4.83 16.75
N LYS A 92 11.90 -3.89 16.93
CA LYS A 92 11.80 -3.06 18.13
C LYS A 92 11.59 -3.90 19.39
N GLU A 93 10.66 -4.85 19.36
CA GLU A 93 10.37 -5.75 20.50
C GLU A 93 11.57 -6.63 20.87
N LEU A 94 12.25 -7.22 19.88
CA LEU A 94 13.43 -8.05 20.12
C LEU A 94 14.56 -7.26 20.75
N ALA A 95 14.82 -6.04 20.27
CA ALA A 95 15.85 -5.18 20.83
C ALA A 95 15.57 -4.79 22.29
N ILE A 96 14.31 -4.47 22.62
CA ILE A 96 13.88 -4.19 24.00
C ILE A 96 14.10 -5.41 24.89
N ARG A 97 13.71 -6.60 24.42
CA ARG A 97 13.85 -7.85 25.18
C ARG A 97 15.32 -8.21 25.43
N ASP A 98 16.16 -8.03 24.41
CA ASP A 98 17.56 -8.45 24.44
C ASP A 98 18.48 -7.34 25.03
N GLY A 99 17.90 -6.17 25.35
CA GLY A 99 18.63 -5.02 25.91
C GLY A 99 19.66 -4.41 24.96
N VAL A 100 19.45 -4.59 23.65
CA VAL A 100 20.35 -4.12 22.59
C VAL A 100 19.77 -2.91 21.86
N THR A 101 20.63 -2.18 21.17
CA THR A 101 20.20 -1.10 20.28
C THR A 101 19.38 -1.68 19.13
N VAL A 102 18.27 -1.02 18.80
CA VAL A 102 17.48 -1.36 17.60
C VAL A 102 18.35 -1.13 16.35
N ASP A 103 18.48 -2.17 15.53
CA ASP A 103 19.08 -2.15 14.20
C ASP A 103 18.11 -2.91 13.28
N VAL A 104 17.26 -2.17 12.56
CA VAL A 104 16.27 -2.75 11.66
C VAL A 104 16.98 -3.15 10.37
N ARG A 105 16.93 -4.44 10.03
CA ARG A 105 17.42 -4.96 8.75
C ARG A 105 16.42 -5.96 8.22
N PHE A 106 15.68 -5.58 7.19
CA PHE A 106 14.75 -6.49 6.56
C PHE A 106 15.49 -7.61 5.86
N ARG A 107 14.97 -8.82 6.01
CA ARG A 107 15.47 -9.98 5.27
C ARG A 107 14.89 -9.95 3.86
N GLU A 108 15.58 -10.56 2.91
CA GLU A 108 15.16 -10.59 1.50
C GLU A 108 13.73 -11.12 1.30
N TYR A 109 13.34 -12.18 2.02
CA TYR A 109 11.97 -12.68 1.93
C TYR A 109 10.93 -11.70 2.49
N GLU A 110 11.30 -10.87 3.48
CA GLU A 110 10.40 -9.86 4.05
C GLU A 110 10.17 -8.73 3.05
N SER A 111 11.20 -8.32 2.30
CA SER A 111 11.06 -7.33 1.23
C SER A 111 10.28 -7.87 0.04
N VAL A 112 10.55 -9.09 -0.40
CA VAL A 112 9.82 -9.72 -1.52
C VAL A 112 8.32 -9.81 -1.23
N ASP A 113 7.93 -10.32 -0.05
CA ASP A 113 6.52 -10.42 0.36
C ASP A 113 5.79 -9.06 0.38
N VAL A 114 6.53 -7.99 0.67
CA VAL A 114 6.01 -6.62 0.67
C VAL A 114 5.81 -6.12 -0.76
N TYR A 115 6.83 -6.25 -1.62
CA TYR A 115 6.79 -5.72 -2.98
C TYR A 115 5.80 -6.46 -3.89
N GLU A 116 5.59 -7.77 -3.68
CA GLU A 116 4.58 -8.54 -4.42
C GLU A 116 3.15 -7.99 -4.30
N LYS A 117 2.83 -7.36 -3.16
CA LYS A 117 1.48 -6.81 -2.87
C LYS A 117 1.39 -5.31 -3.10
N LEU A 118 2.51 -4.61 -3.00
CA LEU A 118 2.59 -3.16 -2.93
C LEU A 118 1.83 -2.47 -4.07
N CYS A 119 2.18 -2.75 -5.33
CA CYS A 119 1.65 -1.99 -6.46
C CYS A 119 0.17 -2.28 -6.74
N GLY A 120 -0.27 -3.53 -6.52
CA GLY A 120 -1.68 -3.90 -6.61
C GLY A 120 -2.54 -3.23 -5.54
N GLU A 121 -2.04 -3.17 -4.30
CA GLU A 121 -2.74 -2.50 -3.21
C GLU A 121 -2.75 -0.98 -3.37
N VAL A 122 -1.64 -0.35 -3.79
CA VAL A 122 -1.59 1.10 -4.00
C VAL A 122 -2.59 1.53 -5.07
N GLY A 123 -2.64 0.82 -6.21
CA GLY A 123 -3.59 1.12 -7.29
C GLY A 123 -5.06 0.97 -6.89
N ARG A 124 -5.36 0.04 -5.98
CA ARG A 124 -6.74 -0.22 -5.54
C ARG A 124 -7.19 0.68 -4.39
N LEU A 125 -6.28 0.98 -3.45
CA LEU A 125 -6.64 1.56 -2.16
C LEU A 125 -6.54 3.07 -2.09
N TYR A 126 -5.78 3.72 -2.97
CA TYR A 126 -5.58 5.16 -2.93
C TYR A 126 -6.58 5.90 -3.83
N GLY A 127 -6.80 7.16 -3.50
CA GLY A 127 -7.55 8.12 -4.32
C GLY A 127 -7.04 9.53 -4.04
N LEU A 128 -7.47 10.51 -4.83
CA LEU A 128 -7.07 11.90 -4.58
C LEU A 128 -7.87 12.48 -3.43
N GLU A 129 -7.18 13.12 -2.47
CA GLU A 129 -7.81 13.85 -1.39
C GLU A 129 -8.66 14.98 -1.97
N VAL A 130 -9.83 15.21 -1.38
CA VAL A 130 -10.70 16.34 -1.72
C VAL A 130 -10.55 17.40 -0.64
N ASP A 131 -10.23 18.63 -1.05
CA ASP A 131 -10.08 19.77 -0.14
C ASP A 131 -11.44 20.23 0.43
N ASP A 132 -11.39 21.14 1.42
CA ASP A 132 -12.58 21.71 2.05
C ASP A 132 -13.47 22.49 1.05
N LYS A 133 -12.91 22.91 -0.09
CA LYS A 133 -13.60 23.58 -1.19
C LYS A 133 -14.21 22.59 -2.19
N LYS A 134 -14.23 21.29 -1.86
CA LYS A 134 -14.72 20.20 -2.71
C LYS A 134 -13.99 20.12 -4.06
N ARG A 135 -12.67 20.27 -4.06
CA ARG A 135 -11.83 20.10 -5.25
C ARG A 135 -10.84 18.95 -5.03
N PRO A 136 -10.61 18.09 -6.03
CA PRO A 136 -9.54 17.10 -5.95
C PRO A 136 -8.20 17.82 -5.86
N THR A 137 -7.45 17.52 -4.81
CA THR A 137 -6.04 17.88 -4.69
C THR A 137 -5.19 17.00 -5.60
N LEU A 138 -3.87 17.24 -5.66
CA LEU A 138 -2.93 16.32 -6.29
C LEU A 138 -2.41 15.25 -5.32
N ARG A 139 -2.87 15.22 -4.06
CA ARG A 139 -2.37 14.31 -3.03
C ARG A 139 -3.14 12.99 -3.06
N PHE A 140 -2.44 11.88 -3.22
CA PHE A 140 -3.02 10.55 -3.06
C PHE A 140 -3.05 10.17 -1.59
N SER A 141 -4.17 9.59 -1.16
CA SER A 141 -4.36 9.17 0.23
C SER A 141 -5.28 7.97 0.32
N ARG A 142 -5.03 7.17 1.36
CA ARG A 142 -5.93 6.10 1.80
C ARG A 142 -6.45 6.32 3.23
N SER A 143 -6.24 7.51 3.78
CA SER A 143 -6.62 7.86 5.15
C SER A 143 -8.14 7.87 5.31
N LEU A 144 -8.65 7.19 6.34
CA LEU A 144 -10.09 7.06 6.60
C LEU A 144 -10.77 8.40 6.93
N GLY A 145 -10.02 9.39 7.42
CA GLY A 145 -10.55 10.71 7.79
C GLY A 145 -10.58 11.73 6.65
N VAL A 146 -10.14 11.36 5.44
CA VAL A 146 -9.99 12.31 4.32
C VAL A 146 -10.92 11.91 3.17
N PRO A 147 -11.88 12.77 2.77
CA PRO A 147 -12.71 12.52 1.60
C PRO A 147 -11.85 12.35 0.36
N ARG A 148 -12.21 11.38 -0.49
CA ARG A 148 -11.39 11.03 -1.65
C ARG A 148 -12.23 10.71 -2.87
N VAL A 149 -11.69 11.10 -4.02
CA VAL A 149 -12.24 10.78 -5.33
C VAL A 149 -11.37 9.71 -5.99
N GLN A 150 -12.02 8.76 -6.66
CA GLN A 150 -11.34 7.77 -7.48
C GLN A 150 -11.72 7.98 -8.95
N GLY A 151 -10.71 8.18 -9.79
CA GLY A 151 -10.85 8.28 -11.24
C GLY A 151 -10.49 6.96 -11.91
N SER A 152 -11.07 6.67 -13.07
CA SER A 152 -10.81 5.44 -13.83
C SER A 152 -9.34 5.26 -14.23
N TRP A 153 -8.61 6.34 -14.40
CA TRP A 153 -7.18 6.32 -14.73
C TRP A 153 -6.28 6.04 -13.51
N MET A 154 -6.76 6.29 -12.28
CA MET A 154 -5.91 6.26 -11.08
C MET A 154 -5.32 4.88 -10.79
N PRO A 155 -6.08 3.77 -10.84
CA PRO A 155 -5.52 2.46 -10.50
C PRO A 155 -4.33 2.09 -11.37
N PHE A 156 -4.46 2.31 -12.68
CA PHE A 156 -3.39 2.05 -13.65
C PHE A 156 -2.21 3.01 -13.47
N PHE A 157 -2.47 4.30 -13.29
CA PHE A 157 -1.42 5.29 -13.08
C PHE A 157 -0.60 5.00 -11.83
N LEU A 158 -1.27 4.67 -10.72
CA LEU A 158 -0.65 4.35 -9.44
C LEU A 158 0.12 3.02 -9.50
N SER A 159 -0.47 1.96 -10.08
CA SER A 159 0.22 0.67 -10.18
C SER A 159 1.45 0.77 -11.09
N SER A 160 1.32 1.41 -12.25
CA SER A 160 2.44 1.61 -13.18
C SER A 160 3.54 2.49 -12.58
N THR A 161 3.18 3.58 -11.87
CA THR A 161 4.18 4.43 -11.20
C THR A 161 4.89 3.67 -10.07
N CYS A 162 4.16 2.79 -9.36
CA CYS A 162 4.74 1.93 -8.34
C CYS A 162 5.73 0.93 -8.94
N GLU A 163 5.35 0.25 -10.02
CA GLU A 163 6.22 -0.70 -10.73
C GLU A 163 7.50 0.01 -11.20
N GLU A 164 7.39 1.17 -11.84
CA GLU A 164 8.57 1.96 -12.24
C GLU A 164 9.46 2.34 -11.05
N LEU A 165 8.87 2.72 -9.90
CA LEU A 165 9.63 3.10 -8.72
C LEU A 165 10.35 1.89 -8.10
N VAL A 166 9.67 0.74 -8.00
CA VAL A 166 10.26 -0.48 -7.46
C VAL A 166 11.38 -0.95 -8.38
N ASP A 167 11.14 -1.03 -9.69
CA ASP A 167 12.15 -1.43 -10.68
C ASP A 167 13.42 -0.55 -10.60
N ASP A 168 13.26 0.77 -10.41
CA ASP A 168 14.38 1.71 -10.37
C ASP A 168 15.05 1.79 -8.97
N MET A 169 14.31 1.56 -7.87
CA MET A 169 14.72 1.99 -6.52
C MET A 169 14.50 0.97 -5.39
N GLU A 170 14.13 -0.29 -5.66
CA GLU A 170 13.77 -1.30 -4.65
C GLU A 170 14.78 -1.42 -3.49
N GLU A 171 16.07 -1.59 -3.81
CA GLU A 171 17.13 -1.76 -2.81
C GLU A 171 17.25 -0.52 -1.92
N ARG A 172 17.35 0.66 -2.55
CA ARG A 172 17.46 1.94 -1.83
C ARG A 172 16.20 2.24 -1.01
N LEU A 173 15.01 1.92 -1.51
CA LEU A 173 13.76 2.10 -0.77
C LEU A 173 13.75 1.23 0.50
N THR A 174 14.17 -0.02 0.39
CA THR A 174 14.27 -0.95 1.53
C THR A 174 15.25 -0.44 2.58
N GLU A 175 16.43 0.02 2.15
CA GLU A 175 17.46 0.57 3.02
C GLU A 175 17.01 1.86 3.73
N GLU A 176 16.37 2.78 3.02
CA GLU A 176 15.87 4.04 3.57
C GLU A 176 14.77 3.80 4.61
N VAL A 177 13.85 2.87 4.36
CA VAL A 177 12.82 2.49 5.33
C VAL A 177 13.46 1.89 6.59
N ALA A 178 14.43 0.98 6.43
CA ALA A 178 15.12 0.35 7.54
C ALA A 178 15.94 1.36 8.38
N SER A 179 16.64 2.27 7.70
CA SER A 179 17.40 3.36 8.31
C SER A 179 16.49 4.30 9.09
N ALA A 180 15.41 4.80 8.46
CA ALA A 180 14.45 5.69 9.11
C ALA A 180 13.75 5.02 10.31
N ALA A 181 13.41 3.73 10.21
CA ALA A 181 12.84 2.96 11.32
C ALA A 181 13.81 2.78 12.49
N THR A 182 15.09 2.57 12.19
CA THR A 182 16.17 2.49 13.19
C THR A 182 16.35 3.82 13.93
N GLU A 183 16.34 4.93 13.19
CA GLU A 183 16.43 6.26 13.78
C GLU A 183 15.21 6.60 14.65
N ASP A 184 14.00 6.33 14.14
CA ASP A 184 12.75 6.52 14.89
C ASP A 184 12.80 5.79 16.24
N ALA A 185 13.21 4.52 16.23
CA ALA A 185 13.34 3.70 17.43
C ALA A 185 14.33 4.27 18.46
N ARG A 186 15.41 4.92 18.01
CA ARG A 186 16.41 5.55 18.89
C ARG A 186 15.91 6.81 19.58
N THR A 187 14.95 7.52 18.99
CA THR A 187 14.48 8.81 19.51
C THR A 187 13.46 8.70 20.65
N ASP A 188 13.11 7.48 21.10
CA ASP A 188 12.21 7.17 22.23
C ASP A 188 10.80 7.82 22.14
N LYS A 189 10.47 8.43 20.99
CA LYS A 189 9.16 8.99 20.65
C LYS A 189 8.06 7.92 20.49
N SER A 190 8.47 6.66 20.37
CA SER A 190 7.61 5.47 20.25
C SER A 190 6.69 5.24 21.47
N LYS A 191 6.84 6.01 22.56
CA LYS A 191 5.96 5.97 23.75
C LYS A 191 4.72 6.86 23.66
N VAL A 192 4.59 7.69 22.63
CA VAL A 192 3.37 8.47 22.41
C VAL A 192 2.47 7.69 21.47
N LEU A 193 1.30 7.26 21.96
CA LEU A 193 0.19 6.75 21.14
C LEU A 193 -0.23 7.84 20.16
N THR A 194 0.44 7.91 19.01
CA THR A 194 0.07 8.81 17.92
C THR A 194 -0.91 8.07 17.02
N PHE A 195 -1.88 8.81 16.45
CA PHE A 195 -2.81 8.26 15.47
C PHE A 195 -2.11 7.81 14.16
N TYR A 196 -0.84 8.18 13.98
CA TYR A 196 -0.02 7.89 12.80
C TYR A 196 1.41 7.51 13.22
N PRO A 197 1.64 6.27 13.71
CA PRO A 197 2.91 5.87 14.32
C PRO A 197 4.11 5.94 13.38
N ASP A 198 3.89 5.88 12.06
CA ASP A 198 4.98 5.83 11.08
C ASP A 198 5.22 7.16 10.35
N LYS A 199 4.58 8.26 10.80
CA LYS A 199 4.64 9.53 10.08
C LYS A 199 6.07 10.01 9.85
N GLU A 200 6.93 9.93 10.87
CA GLU A 200 8.33 10.37 10.74
C GLU A 200 9.14 9.49 9.78
N ILE A 201 8.89 8.17 9.79
CA ILE A 201 9.52 7.23 8.84
C ILE A 201 9.10 7.58 7.42
N VAL A 202 7.79 7.73 7.17
CA VAL A 202 7.24 8.07 5.85
C VAL A 202 7.78 9.41 5.34
N GLU A 203 7.81 10.45 6.18
CA GLU A 203 8.32 11.76 5.78
C GLU A 203 9.79 11.73 5.38
N LYS A 204 10.64 11.03 6.13
CA LYS A 204 12.07 10.88 5.80
C LYS A 204 12.28 10.11 4.50
N VAL A 205 11.64 8.95 4.37
CA VAL A 205 11.78 8.11 3.17
C VAL A 205 11.25 8.85 1.94
N ARG A 206 10.10 9.54 2.07
CA ARG A 206 9.55 10.39 1.01
C ARG A 206 10.51 11.49 0.58
N GLN A 207 11.11 12.18 1.55
CA GLN A 207 12.08 13.22 1.25
C GLN A 207 13.31 12.64 0.53
N SER A 208 13.85 11.49 0.95
CA SER A 208 15.02 10.89 0.28
C SER A 208 14.69 10.35 -1.12
N ILE A 209 13.62 9.56 -1.25
CA ILE A 209 13.29 8.83 -2.48
C ILE A 209 12.62 9.73 -3.51
N CYS A 210 11.49 10.37 -3.19
CA CYS A 210 10.70 11.09 -4.20
C CYS A 210 11.41 12.34 -4.75
N THR A 211 12.29 12.97 -3.97
CA THR A 211 13.06 14.13 -4.47
C THR A 211 14.26 13.72 -5.32
N SER A 212 14.69 12.46 -5.28
CA SER A 212 15.85 11.96 -6.04
C SER A 212 15.50 11.01 -7.17
N TRP A 213 14.27 10.48 -7.21
CA TRP A 213 13.81 9.64 -8.31
C TRP A 213 13.51 10.49 -9.55
N ASP A 214 14.30 10.31 -10.60
CA ASP A 214 14.30 11.13 -11.83
C ASP A 214 12.91 11.29 -12.47
N ARG A 215 12.04 10.28 -12.36
CA ARG A 215 10.70 10.29 -12.96
C ARG A 215 9.69 11.13 -12.19
N SER A 216 10.00 11.56 -10.96
CA SER A 216 9.07 12.30 -10.09
C SER A 216 9.64 13.59 -9.50
N SER A 217 10.96 13.70 -9.39
CA SER A 217 11.65 14.77 -8.65
C SER A 217 11.27 16.18 -9.10
N GLN A 218 11.08 16.39 -10.41
CA GLN A 218 10.68 17.68 -10.96
C GLN A 218 9.25 18.12 -10.59
N GLY A 219 8.41 17.19 -10.16
CA GLY A 219 7.06 17.46 -9.64
C GLY A 219 6.98 17.58 -8.13
N CYS A 220 8.10 17.40 -7.42
CA CYS A 220 8.18 17.41 -5.97
C CYS A 220 8.77 18.73 -5.43
N ASP A 221 8.26 19.18 -4.28
CA ASP A 221 8.99 20.11 -3.43
C ASP A 221 10.14 19.41 -2.69
N TRP A 222 10.90 20.17 -1.89
CA TRP A 222 12.04 19.64 -1.13
C TRP A 222 11.67 18.59 -0.07
N LYS A 223 10.39 18.42 0.27
CA LYS A 223 9.88 17.40 1.19
C LYS A 223 9.34 16.17 0.45
N GLY A 224 9.39 16.16 -0.88
CA GLY A 224 8.77 15.11 -1.69
C GLY A 224 7.24 15.21 -1.72
N LEU A 225 6.68 16.40 -1.55
CA LEU A 225 5.25 16.66 -1.71
C LEU A 225 4.96 17.22 -3.12
N PRO A 226 3.79 16.91 -3.72
CA PRO A 226 3.45 17.38 -5.06
C PRO A 226 3.31 18.90 -5.10
N ILE A 227 3.91 19.53 -6.10
CA ILE A 227 3.73 20.96 -6.39
C ILE A 227 2.43 21.14 -7.16
N ASP A 228 1.40 21.74 -6.55
CA ASP A 228 0.14 22.03 -7.24
C ASP A 228 0.30 23.31 -8.09
N PRO A 229 0.16 23.25 -9.43
CA PRO A 229 0.28 24.43 -10.28
C PRO A 229 -0.96 25.34 -10.21
N ARG A 230 -2.05 24.88 -9.61
CA ARG A 230 -3.27 25.67 -9.44
C ARG A 230 -3.02 26.69 -8.34
N SER A 231 -2.96 27.97 -8.71
CA SER A 231 -2.75 29.04 -7.73
C SER A 231 -3.91 29.08 -6.74
N ASP A 232 -3.63 29.36 -5.46
CA ASP A 232 -4.68 29.69 -4.48
C ASP A 232 -5.39 31.03 -4.78
N GLY A 233 -4.95 31.74 -5.84
CA GLY A 233 -5.33 33.12 -6.17
C GLY A 233 -6.43 33.29 -7.22
N ASP A 234 -6.93 32.23 -7.86
CA ASP A 234 -7.98 32.33 -8.89
C ASP A 234 -9.38 31.99 -8.35
N ILE A 235 -9.66 32.40 -7.11
CA ILE A 235 -11.04 32.62 -6.68
C ILE A 235 -11.22 34.12 -6.73
N ASP A 236 -11.56 34.63 -7.92
CA ASP A 236 -12.27 35.90 -8.02
C ASP A 236 -13.52 35.75 -7.14
N ASP A 237 -13.47 36.33 -5.95
CA ASP A 237 -14.64 36.83 -5.25
C ASP A 237 -15.31 37.80 -6.23
N HIS A 238 -16.12 37.28 -7.14
CA HIS A 238 -17.17 38.04 -7.79
C HIS A 238 -18.17 38.37 -6.68
N ASP A 239 -17.79 39.39 -5.90
CA ASP A 239 -18.63 40.15 -4.99
C ASP A 239 -19.70 40.79 -5.88
N ASP A 240 -20.76 40.02 -6.14
CA ASP A 240 -21.98 40.47 -6.80
C ASP A 240 -22.74 41.36 -5.79
N ARG A 241 -22.07 42.45 -5.38
CA ARG A 241 -22.72 43.59 -4.74
C ARG A 241 -23.47 44.31 -5.84
N GLY A 242 -24.75 43.97 -5.90
CA GLY A 242 -25.75 44.64 -6.71
C GLY A 242 -25.52 46.15 -6.77
N SER A 243 -25.36 46.62 -7.99
CA SER A 243 -25.50 48.03 -8.31
C SER A 243 -26.96 48.27 -8.71
N LEU A 244 -27.64 48.98 -7.79
CA LEU A 244 -28.83 49.83 -7.94
C LEU A 244 -30.19 49.17 -8.25
#